data_AF-A0A0P9VEB3-F1
#
_entry.id   AF-A0A0P9VEB3-F1
#
_cell.length_a   1.000
_cell.length_b   1.000
_cell.length_c   1.000
_cell.angle_alpha   90.00
_cell.angle_beta   90.00
_cell.angle_gamma   90.00
#
_symmetry.space_group_name_H-M   'P 1'
#
loop_
_entity.id
_entity.type
_entity.pdbx_description
1 polymer ?
#
loop_
_entity_poly.entity_id
_entity_poly.type
_entity_poly.pdbx_seq_one_letter_code
_entity_poly.pdbx_strand_id
1 'polypeptide(L)'
;MGIGGVSRDLRTQSNTGRLRRVYIAGSYRGQGIGRILVERLVSQASRHFRVLRLFTDTSSGSAFYARCGFQRVDEDDATHMKFLKEFASR
;
A
#
# COMPACT_ATOMS: atom_id res chain seq x y z
N MET A 1 15.32 -5.29 -8.80
CA MET A 1 13.97 -5.51 -9.38
C MET A 1 12.94 -5.70 -8.28
N GLY A 2 11.69 -5.27 -8.53
CA GLY A 2 10.58 -5.37 -7.58
C GLY A 2 9.24 -5.49 -8.29
N ILE A 3 8.27 -6.09 -7.60
CA ILE A 3 6.90 -6.30 -8.10
C ILE A 3 5.89 -5.98 -6.99
N GLY A 4 4.70 -5.52 -7.36
CA GLY A 4 3.60 -5.25 -6.45
C GLY A 4 2.34 -4.91 -7.24
N GLY A 5 1.19 -4.96 -6.58
CA GLY A 5 -0.08 -4.64 -7.22
C GLY A 5 -1.14 -4.16 -6.24
N VAL A 6 -2.21 -3.62 -6.83
CA VAL A 6 -3.41 -3.19 -6.11
C VAL A 6 -4.60 -3.93 -6.70
N SER A 7 -5.46 -4.47 -5.84
CA SER A 7 -6.75 -5.05 -6.23
C SER A 7 -7.87 -4.35 -5.46
N ARG A 8 -9.13 -4.55 -5.83
CA ARG A 8 -10.26 -4.19 -4.95
C ARG A 8 -10.14 -4.96 -3.63
N ASP A 9 -10.46 -4.33 -2.51
CA ASP A 9 -10.59 -5.02 -1.24
C ASP A 9 -12.00 -5.62 -1.13
N LEU A 10 -12.07 -6.96 -1.07
CA LEU A 10 -13.34 -7.70 -1.00
C LEU A 10 -13.90 -7.79 0.41
N ARG A 11 -13.17 -7.28 1.41
CA ARG A 11 -13.53 -7.35 2.84
C ARG A 11 -14.19 -6.06 3.35
N THR A 12 -14.30 -5.05 2.49
CA THR A 12 -14.86 -3.73 2.85
C THR A 12 -15.91 -3.29 1.82
N GLN A 13 -16.70 -2.27 2.18
CA GLN A 13 -17.60 -1.60 1.25
C GLN A 13 -16.81 -0.86 0.15
N SER A 14 -17.51 -0.43 -0.91
CA SER A 14 -16.95 0.14 -2.14
C SER A 14 -15.85 1.20 -1.94
N ASN A 15 -14.96 1.33 -2.95
CA ASN A 15 -13.89 2.33 -3.06
C ASN A 15 -12.65 2.10 -2.16
N THR A 16 -12.47 0.90 -1.64
CA THR A 16 -11.22 0.47 -0.99
C THR A 16 -10.42 -0.46 -1.89
N GLY A 17 -9.14 -0.14 -2.06
CA GLY A 17 -8.17 -1.02 -2.70
C GLY A 17 -7.31 -1.73 -1.66
N ARG A 18 -6.72 -2.85 -2.04
CA ARG A 18 -5.80 -3.63 -1.22
C ARG A 18 -4.46 -3.72 -1.92
N LEU A 19 -3.41 -3.23 -1.27
CA LEU A 19 -2.03 -3.41 -1.72
C LEU A 19 -1.60 -4.85 -1.42
N ARG A 20 -1.08 -5.56 -2.41
CA ARG A 20 -0.72 -6.98 -2.27
C ARG A 20 0.55 -7.32 -3.02
N ARG A 21 1.22 -8.39 -2.57
CA ARG A 21 2.36 -9.03 -3.24
C ARG A 21 3.50 -8.06 -3.56
N VAL A 22 3.78 -7.12 -2.65
CA VAL A 22 4.89 -6.16 -2.78
C VAL A 22 6.18 -6.83 -2.35
N TYR A 23 7.05 -7.10 -3.31
CA TYR A 23 8.32 -7.81 -3.09
C TYR A 23 9.46 -7.11 -3.81
N ILE A 24 10.58 -6.96 -3.10
CA ILE A 24 11.85 -6.48 -3.65
C ILE A 24 12.88 -7.61 -3.55
N ALA A 25 13.54 -7.90 -4.67
CA ALA A 25 14.64 -8.86 -4.72
C ALA A 25 15.73 -8.47 -3.69
N GLY A 26 16.29 -9.45 -2.99
CA GLY A 26 17.18 -9.22 -1.83
C GLY A 26 18.32 -8.24 -2.11
N SER A 27 19.00 -8.40 -3.24
CA SER A 27 20.11 -7.56 -3.70
C SER A 27 19.76 -6.08 -3.97
N TYR A 28 18.46 -5.75 -3.99
CA TYR A 28 17.94 -4.41 -4.28
C TYR A 28 17.23 -3.76 -3.08
N ARG A 29 17.26 -4.41 -1.90
CA ARG A 29 16.70 -3.85 -0.67
C ARG A 29 17.62 -2.75 -0.11
N GLY A 30 17.07 -1.85 0.70
CA GLY A 30 17.82 -0.74 1.29
C GLY A 30 18.10 0.45 0.34
N GLN A 31 17.81 0.31 -0.95
CA GLN A 31 18.07 1.34 -1.98
C GLN A 31 16.85 2.23 -2.30
N GLY A 32 15.83 2.25 -1.44
CA GLY A 32 14.60 3.04 -1.66
C GLY A 32 13.63 2.49 -2.72
N ILE A 33 13.98 1.44 -3.47
CA ILE A 33 13.16 0.87 -4.57
C ILE A 33 11.76 0.46 -4.09
N GLY A 34 11.65 -0.13 -2.89
CA GLY A 34 10.37 -0.50 -2.30
C GLY A 34 9.43 0.70 -2.12
N ARG A 35 9.97 1.83 -1.65
CA ARG A 35 9.21 3.06 -1.46
C ARG A 35 8.71 3.61 -2.79
N ILE A 36 9.59 3.68 -3.80
CA ILE A 36 9.24 4.15 -5.16
C ILE A 36 8.13 3.27 -5.75
N LEU A 37 8.22 1.95 -5.59
CA LEU A 37 7.17 1.02 -6.04
C LEU A 37 5.83 1.30 -5.35
N VAL A 38 5.82 1.44 -4.02
CA VAL A 38 4.60 1.72 -3.26
C VAL A 38 4.00 3.07 -3.64
N GLU A 39 4.82 4.12 -3.77
CA GLU A 39 4.36 5.46 -4.18
C GLU A 39 3.70 5.44 -5.57
N ARG A 40 4.27 4.70 -6.53
CA ARG A 40 3.67 4.51 -7.85
C ARG A 40 2.33 3.76 -7.77
N LEU A 41 2.26 2.69 -6.98
CA LEU A 41 1.02 1.93 -6.79
C LEU A 41 -0.07 2.79 -6.12
N VAL A 42 0.29 3.59 -5.12
CA VAL A 42 -0.61 4.55 -4.45
C VAL A 42 -1.12 5.60 -5.44
N SER A 43 -0.24 6.16 -6.27
CA SER A 43 -0.60 7.16 -7.28
C SER A 43 -1.54 6.61 -8.34
N GLN A 44 -1.37 5.36 -8.78
CA GLN A 44 -2.30 4.74 -9.72
C GLN A 44 -3.63 4.38 -9.04
N ALA A 45 -3.58 3.88 -7.82
CA ALA A 45 -4.75 3.48 -7.06
C ALA A 45 -5.69 4.65 -6.70
N SER A 46 -5.16 5.86 -6.50
CA SER A 46 -5.98 7.03 -6.15
C SER A 46 -6.95 7.46 -7.24
N ARG A 47 -6.80 6.93 -8.46
CA ARG A 47 -7.75 7.11 -9.56
C ARG A 47 -9.02 6.27 -9.41
N HIS A 48 -9.00 5.26 -8.54
CA HIS A 48 -10.08 4.27 -8.43
C HIS A 48 -10.54 4.04 -6.98
N PHE A 49 -9.69 4.37 -6.00
CA PHE A 49 -9.94 4.08 -4.59
C PHE A 49 -9.73 5.33 -3.74
N ARG A 50 -10.51 5.42 -2.66
CA ARG A 50 -10.37 6.45 -1.62
C ARG A 50 -9.48 5.99 -0.48
N VAL A 51 -9.37 4.68 -0.29
CA VAL A 51 -8.57 4.08 0.78
C VAL A 51 -7.77 2.92 0.21
N LEU A 52 -6.51 2.78 0.65
CA LEU A 52 -5.75 1.55 0.50
C LEU A 52 -5.55 0.87 1.85
N ARG A 53 -5.80 -0.43 1.89
CA ARG A 53 -5.48 -1.31 3.03
C ARG A 53 -4.40 -2.29 2.64
N LEU A 54 -3.69 -2.79 3.63
CA LEU A 54 -2.75 -3.90 3.47
C LEU A 54 -2.62 -4.69 4.76
N PHE A 55 -2.05 -5.87 4.62
CA PHE A 55 -1.66 -6.70 5.74
C PHE A 55 -0.17 -7.00 5.66
N THR A 56 0.47 -7.00 6.83
CA THR A 56 1.81 -7.53 7.04
C THR A 56 1.93 -8.01 8.48
N ASP A 57 2.58 -9.14 8.64
CA ASP A 57 2.89 -9.85 9.89
C ASP A 57 4.34 -9.62 10.34
N THR A 58 5.12 -8.83 9.59
CA THR A 58 6.52 -8.55 9.91
C THR A 58 6.69 -7.16 10.50
N SER A 59 7.53 -7.05 11.53
CA SER A 59 7.91 -5.75 12.11
C SER A 59 8.59 -4.83 11.10
N SER A 60 9.45 -5.39 10.25
CA SER A 60 10.13 -4.68 9.17
C SER A 60 9.14 -4.16 8.11
N GLY A 61 8.15 -4.97 7.73
CA GLY A 61 7.05 -4.58 6.85
C GLY A 61 6.20 -3.46 7.46
N SER A 62 5.81 -3.58 8.74
CA SER A 62 5.05 -2.54 9.42
C SER A 62 5.80 -1.21 9.45
N ALA A 63 7.08 -1.22 9.84
CA ALA A 63 7.90 -0.02 9.85
C ALA A 63 8.08 0.57 8.42
N PHE A 64 8.20 -0.30 7.41
CA PHE A 64 8.28 0.12 6.02
C PHE A 64 7.01 0.83 5.54
N TYR A 65 5.83 0.26 5.77
CA TYR A 65 4.57 0.88 5.34
C TYR A 65 4.24 2.14 6.14
N ALA A 66 4.60 2.21 7.42
CA ALA A 66 4.53 3.43 8.21
C ALA A 66 5.35 4.57 7.58
N ARG A 67 6.58 4.29 7.14
CA ARG A 67 7.42 5.28 6.39
C ARG A 67 6.87 5.65 5.02
N CYS A 68 6.03 4.80 4.42
CA CYS A 68 5.27 5.13 3.20
C CYS A 68 4.00 5.95 3.50
N GLY A 69 3.79 6.33 4.78
CA GLY A 69 2.67 7.12 5.24
C GLY A 69 1.35 6.34 5.29
N PHE A 70 1.41 5.03 5.51
CA PHE A 70 0.25 4.27 5.96
C PHE A 70 0.16 4.36 7.49
N GLN A 71 -1.05 4.42 8.02
CA GLN A 71 -1.33 4.40 9.45
C GLN A 71 -1.65 2.97 9.88
N ARG A 72 -1.23 2.58 11.09
CA ARG A 72 -1.64 1.30 11.67
C ARG A 72 -3.12 1.34 12.03
N VAL A 73 -3.78 0.22 11.84
CA VAL A 73 -5.18 0.00 12.24
C VAL A 73 -5.27 -1.31 13.02
N ASP A 74 -6.32 -1.42 13.82
CA ASP A 74 -6.66 -2.61 14.59
C ASP A 74 -7.87 -3.28 13.93
N GLU A 75 -7.62 -4.03 12.86
CA GLU A 75 -8.63 -4.73 12.06
C GLU A 75 -8.13 -6.16 11.75
N ASP A 76 -9.02 -7.14 11.78
CA ASP A 76 -8.64 -8.56 11.63
C ASP A 76 -7.94 -8.85 10.30
N ASP A 77 -8.31 -8.14 9.23
CA ASP A 77 -7.83 -8.42 7.87
C ASP A 77 -6.93 -7.33 7.29
N ALA A 78 -6.58 -6.29 8.06
CA ALA A 78 -5.63 -5.25 7.66
C ALA A 78 -4.82 -4.74 8.86
N THR A 79 -3.51 -4.56 8.66
CA THR A 79 -2.66 -3.96 9.70
C THR A 79 -2.37 -2.49 9.44
N HIS A 80 -2.54 -2.04 8.21
CA HIS A 80 -2.32 -0.64 7.85
C HIS A 80 -3.32 -0.14 6.80
N MET A 81 -3.65 1.15 6.89
CA MET A 81 -4.48 1.86 5.92
C MET A 81 -3.84 3.17 5.47
N LYS A 82 -4.24 3.68 4.30
CA LYS A 82 -3.89 5.03 3.83
C LYS A 82 -5.07 5.63 3.09
N PHE A 83 -5.52 6.79 3.54
CA PHE A 83 -6.45 7.62 2.78
C PHE A 83 -5.75 8.22 1.57
N LEU A 84 -6.38 8.07 0.41
CA LEU A 84 -5.90 8.63 -0.85
C LEU A 84 -6.62 9.96 -1.08
N LYS A 85 -5.87 11.00 -1.41
CA LYS A 85 -6.46 12.28 -1.81
C LYS A 85 -7.09 12.09 -3.20
N GLU A 86 -8.32 12.53 -3.39
CA GLU A 86 -8.86 12.76 -4.74
C GLU A 86 -7.93 13.77 -5.46
N PHE A 87 -7.62 13.51 -6.72
CA PHE A 87 -6.98 14.51 -7.55
C PHE A 87 -8.01 15.62 -7.81
N ALA A 88 -7.65 16.87 -7.52
CA ALA A 88 -8.30 18.01 -8.14
C ALA A 88 -8.26 17.78 -9.67
N SER A 89 -9.44 17.74 -10.29
CA SER A 89 -9.55 17.63 -11.75
C SER A 89 -8.71 18.74 -12.38
N ARG A 90 -7.83 18.37 -13.31
CA ARG A 90 -7.42 19.30 -14.35
C ARG A 90 -8.58 19.55 -15.30
#